data_AF-A0A3S0JAX7-F1
#
_entry.id   AF-A0A3S0JAX7-F1
#
_cell.length_a   1.000
_cell.length_b   1.000
_cell.length_c   1.000
_cell.angle_alpha   90.00
_cell.angle_beta   90.00
_cell.angle_gamma   90.00
#
_symmetry.space_group_name_H-M   'P 1'
#
loop_
_entity.id
_entity.type
_entity.pdbx_description
1 polymer ?
#
loop_
_entity_poly.entity_id
_entity_poly.type
_entity_poly.pdbx_seq_one_letter_code
_entity_poly.pdbx_strand_id
1 'polypeptide(L)'
;MTRLIVIGARKTGTSLALVRAALDRQLQVTVISGPNDLLQGVFPPEVEIVNLQTEADAVVAWLRDHHPDPDRRLRVTTANDVYARLAAQVAEQLGLPGPDAAAVARSVSKANQKALLAASGLPTAKFVDGALSDLPALWDRVGALRFPVVVKPSEGSASHGVKRCADAGEARRHAEALADELQANRRTGLTDSVIVEEFLEGAEYCVEYFDGRYVGAMRKLKRRGEGFLERGYTSELDLDDTALRRLIDAGASTIELAGLSWGPVHLDCIVRDGVPYVIELNPRIAGSFICDIVRDGYGFDIVTALLDKLTGRGVDVPDIFAPRSYAHVEFLLASDPLPWDFSSPGELRNADLHITYGPQRLVHRERRAYIYVRRLFQPTAEKRLHEEAVA
;
A
#
# COMPACT_ATOMS: atom_id res chain seq x y z
N MET A 1 4.93 3.59 -29.88
CA MET A 1 3.98 3.01 -28.90
C MET A 1 4.36 3.52 -27.53
N THR A 2 3.39 3.66 -26.61
CA THR A 2 3.67 4.07 -25.23
C THR A 2 4.28 2.90 -24.46
N ARG A 3 5.33 3.17 -23.67
CA ARG A 3 6.01 2.19 -22.83
C ARG A 3 5.86 2.55 -21.36
N LEU A 4 5.39 1.62 -20.55
CA LEU A 4 5.29 1.72 -19.11
C LEU A 4 6.47 0.99 -18.46
N ILE A 5 7.25 1.73 -17.69
CA ILE A 5 8.28 1.23 -16.81
C ILE A 5 7.67 1.07 -15.41
N VAL A 6 7.63 -0.16 -14.92
CA VAL A 6 7.22 -0.47 -13.54
C VAL A 6 8.48 -0.75 -12.73
N ILE A 7 8.87 0.19 -11.87
CA ILE A 7 10.05 0.03 -11.01
C ILE A 7 9.61 -0.69 -9.75
N GLY A 8 10.00 -1.95 -9.62
CA GLY A 8 9.61 -2.82 -8.54
C GLY A 8 8.20 -3.37 -8.72
N ALA A 9 8.07 -4.68 -8.58
CA ALA A 9 6.80 -5.37 -8.63
C ALA A 9 6.74 -6.51 -7.61
N ARG A 10 5.54 -6.94 -7.27
CA ARG A 10 5.27 -8.12 -6.45
C ARG A 10 4.64 -9.22 -7.30
N LYS A 11 4.74 -10.46 -6.81
CA LYS A 11 4.16 -11.64 -7.48
C LYS A 11 2.64 -11.77 -7.33
N THR A 12 1.98 -10.79 -6.72
CA THR A 12 0.57 -10.87 -6.30
C THR A 12 -0.07 -9.50 -6.29
N GLY A 13 -1.41 -9.46 -6.23
CA GLY A 13 -2.19 -8.25 -6.02
C GLY A 13 -2.00 -7.20 -7.11
N THR A 14 -2.01 -5.93 -6.71
CA THR A 14 -2.02 -4.78 -7.62
C THR A 14 -0.86 -4.71 -8.61
N SER A 15 0.32 -5.26 -8.31
CA SER A 15 1.41 -5.32 -9.30
C SER A 15 1.02 -6.11 -10.55
N LEU A 16 0.33 -7.25 -10.36
CA LEU A 16 -0.18 -8.04 -11.49
C LEU A 16 -1.31 -7.31 -12.20
N ALA A 17 -2.21 -6.67 -11.45
CA ALA A 17 -3.33 -5.92 -12.00
C ALA A 17 -2.86 -4.74 -12.87
N LEU A 18 -1.84 -4.00 -12.41
CA LEU A 18 -1.24 -2.88 -13.13
C LEU A 18 -0.61 -3.32 -14.46
N VAL A 19 0.20 -4.38 -14.43
CA VAL A 19 0.84 -4.91 -15.65
C VAL A 19 -0.21 -5.42 -16.63
N ARG A 20 -1.19 -6.20 -16.16
CA ARG A 20 -2.28 -6.70 -17.01
C ARG A 20 -3.08 -5.55 -17.64
N ALA A 21 -3.50 -4.56 -16.85
CA ALA A 21 -4.24 -3.41 -17.36
C ALA A 21 -3.43 -2.58 -18.37
N ALA A 22 -2.11 -2.52 -18.22
CA ALA A 22 -1.23 -1.88 -19.21
C ALA A 22 -1.19 -2.67 -20.52
N LEU A 23 -1.07 -4.00 -20.46
CA LEU A 23 -1.08 -4.88 -21.63
C LEU A 23 -2.43 -4.86 -22.36
N ASP A 24 -3.55 -4.87 -21.62
CA ASP A 24 -4.90 -4.76 -22.19
C ASP A 24 -5.10 -3.44 -22.96
N ARG A 25 -4.33 -2.39 -22.59
CA ARG A 25 -4.28 -1.09 -23.27
C ARG A 25 -3.21 -1.02 -24.37
N GLN A 26 -2.62 -2.16 -24.73
CA GLN A 26 -1.56 -2.30 -25.75
C GLN A 26 -0.31 -1.45 -25.44
N LEU A 27 -0.01 -1.23 -24.15
CA LEU A 27 1.25 -0.62 -23.73
C LEU A 27 2.35 -1.67 -23.77
N GLN A 28 3.56 -1.25 -24.15
CA GLN A 28 4.76 -2.04 -23.88
C GLN A 28 5.08 -1.93 -22.39
N VAL A 29 5.45 -3.03 -21.73
CA VAL A 29 5.75 -3.03 -20.30
C VAL A 29 7.15 -3.55 -20.05
N THR A 30 7.94 -2.77 -19.31
CA THR A 30 9.22 -3.19 -18.76
C THR A 30 9.14 -3.12 -17.23
N VAL A 31 9.45 -4.22 -16.56
CA VAL A 31 9.57 -4.28 -15.10
C VAL A 31 11.04 -4.23 -14.74
N ILE A 32 11.45 -3.18 -14.04
CA ILE A 32 12.80 -3.05 -13.50
C ILE A 32 12.74 -3.49 -12.04
N SER A 33 13.57 -4.46 -11.66
CA SER A 33 13.60 -4.98 -10.30
C SER A 33 15.02 -5.07 -9.76
N GLY A 34 15.14 -5.11 -8.44
CA GLY A 34 16.44 -5.26 -7.80
C GLY A 34 17.01 -6.68 -7.92
N PRO A 35 18.30 -6.89 -7.61
CA PRO A 35 18.97 -8.20 -7.65
C PRO A 35 18.28 -9.32 -6.88
N ASN A 36 17.45 -8.96 -5.90
CA ASN A 36 16.79 -9.90 -4.99
C ASN A 36 15.32 -10.14 -5.32
N ASP A 37 14.77 -9.41 -6.30
CA ASP A 37 13.38 -9.55 -6.71
C ASP A 37 13.25 -10.71 -7.71
N LEU A 38 12.74 -11.84 -7.22
CA LEU A 38 12.59 -13.05 -8.03
C LEU A 38 11.29 -13.00 -8.85
N LEU A 39 11.29 -12.30 -9.98
CA LEU A 39 10.11 -12.11 -10.84
C LEU A 39 10.01 -13.07 -12.04
N GLN A 40 10.92 -14.04 -12.16
CA GLN A 40 10.88 -15.02 -13.24
C GLN A 40 9.57 -15.80 -13.25
N GLY A 41 8.90 -15.85 -14.41
CA GLY A 41 7.63 -16.57 -14.61
C GLY A 41 6.41 -15.92 -13.93
N VAL A 42 6.55 -14.71 -13.38
CA VAL A 42 5.45 -13.96 -12.76
C VAL A 42 4.58 -13.27 -13.82
N PHE A 43 5.20 -12.74 -14.86
CA PHE A 43 4.54 -11.98 -15.92
C PHE A 43 4.54 -12.73 -17.25
N PRO A 44 3.62 -12.40 -18.17
CA PRO A 44 3.62 -12.94 -19.53
C PRO A 44 4.94 -12.70 -20.29
N PRO A 45 5.28 -13.52 -21.29
CA PRO A 45 6.55 -13.41 -22.04
C PRO A 45 6.76 -12.06 -22.74
N GLU A 46 5.70 -11.32 -23.07
CA GLU A 46 5.82 -9.99 -23.67
C GLU A 46 6.29 -8.89 -22.69
N VAL A 47 6.30 -9.16 -21.39
CA VAL A 47 6.80 -8.23 -20.38
C VAL A 47 8.30 -8.38 -20.26
N GLU A 48 9.03 -7.30 -20.56
CA GLU A 48 10.47 -7.27 -20.38
C GLU A 48 10.79 -7.14 -18.88
N ILE A 49 11.60 -8.06 -18.33
CA ILE A 49 12.03 -8.01 -16.93
C ILE A 49 13.53 -7.76 -16.90
N VAL A 50 13.94 -6.69 -16.24
CA VAL A 50 15.34 -6.26 -16.16
C VAL A 50 15.76 -6.16 -14.70
N ASN A 51 16.90 -6.77 -14.39
CA ASN A 51 17.51 -6.67 -13.08
C ASN A 51 18.60 -5.59 -13.10
N LEU A 52 18.43 -4.53 -12.32
CA LEU A 52 19.35 -3.39 -12.29
C LEU A 52 19.69 -2.99 -10.86
N GLN A 53 20.79 -2.26 -10.72
CA GLN A 53 21.02 -1.45 -9.53
C GLN A 53 19.90 -0.42 -9.41
N THR A 54 19.38 -0.29 -8.19
CA THR A 54 18.16 0.46 -7.91
C THR A 54 18.48 1.88 -7.43
N GLU A 55 19.44 2.52 -8.11
CA GLU A 55 19.77 3.93 -7.96
C GLU A 55 19.24 4.72 -9.16
N ALA A 56 18.75 5.95 -8.92
CA ALA A 56 18.04 6.73 -9.95
C ALA A 56 18.89 6.96 -11.21
N ASP A 57 20.14 7.40 -11.04
CA ASP A 57 21.03 7.72 -12.16
C ASP A 57 21.34 6.49 -13.03
N ALA A 58 21.50 5.32 -12.41
CA ALA A 58 21.75 4.06 -13.11
C ALA A 58 20.53 3.64 -13.94
N VAL A 59 19.33 3.72 -13.37
CA VAL A 59 18.08 3.44 -14.07
C VAL A 59 17.85 4.43 -15.22
N VAL A 60 18.08 5.72 -14.98
CA VAL A 60 17.93 6.78 -16.00
C VAL A 60 18.91 6.59 -17.16
N ALA A 61 20.18 6.30 -16.86
CA ALA A 61 21.19 6.01 -17.89
C ALA A 61 20.79 4.80 -18.74
N TRP A 62 20.35 3.72 -18.09
CA TRP A 62 19.89 2.52 -18.78
C TRP A 62 18.66 2.79 -19.66
N LEU A 63 17.66 3.53 -19.15
CA LEU A 63 16.46 3.89 -19.92
C LEU A 63 16.79 4.75 -21.15
N ARG A 64 17.72 5.70 -21.03
CA ARG A 64 18.15 6.53 -22.16
C ARG A 64 18.84 5.73 -23.26
N ASP A 65 19.60 4.70 -22.87
CA ASP A 65 20.34 3.84 -23.80
C ASP A 65 19.44 2.79 -24.47
N HIS A 66 18.61 2.09 -23.69
CA HIS A 66 17.82 0.95 -24.16
C HIS A 66 16.42 1.33 -24.67
N HIS A 67 15.85 2.43 -24.16
CA HIS A 67 14.54 2.92 -24.55
C HIS A 67 14.55 4.42 -24.89
N PRO A 68 15.29 4.86 -25.94
CA PRO A 68 15.26 6.24 -26.40
C PRO A 68 13.82 6.69 -26.68
N ASP A 69 13.45 7.87 -26.15
CA ASP A 69 12.06 8.33 -26.14
C ASP A 69 11.87 9.74 -26.77
N PRO A 70 12.18 9.90 -28.08
CA PRO A 70 12.02 11.19 -28.76
C PRO A 70 10.57 11.67 -28.80
N ASP A 71 9.61 10.74 -28.75
CA ASP A 71 8.17 11.01 -28.79
C ASP A 71 7.54 11.29 -27.40
N ARG A 72 8.33 11.27 -26.32
CA ARG A 72 7.85 11.41 -24.92
C ARG A 72 6.72 10.44 -24.58
N ARG A 73 6.89 9.17 -24.92
CA ARG A 73 5.98 8.02 -24.76
C ARG A 73 6.39 7.07 -23.63
N LEU A 74 7.48 7.33 -22.93
CA LEU A 74 7.90 6.60 -21.74
C LEU A 74 7.10 7.06 -20.52
N ARG A 75 6.68 6.12 -19.68
CA ARG A 75 5.98 6.38 -18.41
C ARG A 75 6.64 5.57 -17.32
N VAL A 76 6.71 6.11 -16.11
CA VAL A 76 7.36 5.45 -14.96
C VAL A 76 6.37 5.43 -13.80
N THR A 77 6.27 4.29 -13.13
CA THR A 77 5.46 4.15 -11.91
C THR A 77 5.97 2.99 -11.06
N THR A 78 5.36 2.79 -9.90
CA THR A 78 5.57 1.62 -9.05
C THR A 78 4.30 1.19 -8.34
N ALA A 79 4.24 -0.08 -7.98
CA ALA A 79 3.27 -0.65 -7.04
C ALA A 79 3.95 -1.20 -5.78
N ASN A 80 5.17 -0.72 -5.46
CA ASN A 80 5.98 -1.23 -4.37
C ASN A 80 6.62 -0.08 -3.57
N ASP A 81 6.37 -0.04 -2.26
CA ASP A 81 6.82 1.00 -1.34
C ASP A 81 8.32 1.26 -1.40
N VAL A 82 9.11 0.19 -1.46
CA VAL A 82 10.57 0.25 -1.50
C VAL A 82 11.08 1.06 -2.70
N TYR A 83 10.29 1.09 -3.78
CA TYR A 83 10.66 1.73 -5.03
C TYR A 83 9.91 3.03 -5.30
N ALA A 84 9.06 3.51 -4.38
CA ALA A 84 8.31 4.75 -4.56
C ALA A 84 9.22 5.95 -4.77
N ARG A 85 10.24 6.10 -3.90
CA ARG A 85 11.28 7.14 -4.03
C ARG A 85 11.99 7.06 -5.38
N LEU A 86 12.49 5.87 -5.73
CA LEU A 86 13.23 5.65 -6.98
C LEU A 86 12.37 5.96 -8.21
N ALA A 87 11.12 5.49 -8.26
CA ALA A 87 10.21 5.74 -9.36
C ALA A 87 9.92 7.23 -9.57
N ALA A 88 9.69 7.98 -8.49
CA ALA A 88 9.45 9.41 -8.58
C ALA A 88 10.71 10.18 -9.05
N GLN A 89 11.89 9.82 -8.52
CA GLN A 89 13.17 10.41 -8.94
C GLN A 89 13.48 10.14 -10.42
N VAL A 90 13.29 8.90 -10.88
CA VAL A 90 13.49 8.54 -12.30
C VAL A 90 12.51 9.30 -13.20
N ALA A 91 11.23 9.41 -12.80
CA ALA A 91 10.25 10.17 -13.56
C ALA A 91 10.65 11.65 -13.66
N GLU A 92 11.06 12.27 -12.56
CA GLU A 92 11.50 13.67 -12.50
C GLU A 92 12.75 13.92 -13.36
N GLN A 93 13.80 13.11 -13.23
CA GLN A 93 15.04 13.25 -14.01
C GLN A 93 14.84 13.07 -15.53
N LEU A 94 13.80 12.33 -15.94
CA LEU A 94 13.43 12.13 -17.33
C LEU A 94 12.36 13.13 -17.81
N GLY A 95 11.85 14.01 -16.94
CA GLY A 95 10.78 14.96 -17.26
C GLY A 95 9.46 14.27 -17.64
N LEU A 96 9.15 13.15 -16.99
CA LEU A 96 7.95 12.34 -17.20
C LEU A 96 6.85 12.73 -16.18
N PRO A 97 5.57 12.49 -16.50
CA PRO A 97 4.49 12.65 -15.52
C PRO A 97 4.69 11.74 -14.30
N GLY A 98 4.55 12.30 -13.10
CA GLY A 98 4.73 11.59 -11.85
C GLY A 98 4.45 12.49 -10.63
N PRO A 99 4.47 11.90 -9.42
CA PRO A 99 4.39 12.67 -8.18
C PRO A 99 5.68 13.47 -7.95
N ASP A 100 5.60 14.53 -7.13
CA ASP A 100 6.76 15.33 -6.72
C ASP A 100 7.78 14.45 -6.00
N ALA A 101 8.99 14.32 -6.57
CA ALA A 101 9.99 13.36 -6.08
C ALA A 101 10.46 13.70 -4.67
N ALA A 102 10.53 14.99 -4.32
CA ALA A 102 10.90 15.43 -2.99
C ALA A 102 9.82 15.10 -1.94
N ALA A 103 8.54 15.29 -2.27
CA ALA A 103 7.40 14.92 -1.43
C ALA A 103 7.36 13.41 -1.19
N VAL A 104 7.55 12.61 -2.24
CA VAL A 104 7.66 11.16 -2.13
C VAL A 104 8.83 10.77 -1.23
N ALA A 105 10.03 11.34 -1.47
CA ALA A 105 11.23 11.00 -0.70
C ALA A 105 11.10 11.32 0.80
N ARG A 106 10.41 12.41 1.15
CA ARG A 106 10.07 12.73 2.54
C ARG A 106 9.05 11.75 3.11
N SER A 107 8.06 11.37 2.30
CA SER A 107 6.90 10.59 2.72
C SER A 107 7.14 9.08 2.78
N VAL A 108 8.27 8.54 2.33
CA VAL A 108 8.56 7.10 2.53
C VAL A 108 9.13 6.77 3.91
N SER A 109 9.60 7.79 4.66
CA SER A 109 10.11 7.64 6.03
C SER A 109 8.98 7.85 7.05
N LYS A 110 8.68 6.81 7.84
CA LYS A 110 7.68 6.88 8.92
C LYS A 110 8.05 7.91 9.98
N ALA A 111 9.34 8.10 10.25
CA ALA A 111 9.81 9.15 11.16
C ALA A 111 9.43 10.55 10.65
N ASN A 112 9.66 10.83 9.37
CA ASN A 112 9.29 12.11 8.75
C ASN A 112 7.77 12.31 8.72
N GLN A 113 7.01 11.26 8.36
CA GLN A 113 5.55 11.31 8.37
C GLN A 113 5.03 11.69 9.75
N LYS A 114 5.53 11.05 10.82
CA LYS A 114 5.09 11.34 12.18
C LYS A 114 5.50 12.71 12.67
N ALA A 115 6.71 13.16 12.34
CA ALA A 115 7.17 14.50 12.65
C ALA A 115 6.25 15.56 12.00
N LEU A 116 5.88 15.35 10.72
CA LEU A 116 4.96 16.21 9.99
C LEU A 116 3.57 16.25 10.65
N LEU A 117 3.02 15.08 10.99
CA LEU A 117 1.71 14.96 11.64
C LEU A 117 1.70 15.65 13.01
N ALA A 118 2.70 15.36 13.84
CA ALA A 118 2.83 15.93 15.18
C ALA A 118 2.99 17.45 15.16
N ALA A 119 3.81 17.97 14.24
CA ALA A 119 4.00 19.42 14.07
C ALA A 119 2.71 20.14 13.62
N SER A 120 1.84 19.42 12.92
CA SER A 120 0.57 19.96 12.39
C SER A 120 -0.64 19.69 13.30
N GLY A 121 -0.43 19.04 14.46
CA GLY A 121 -1.50 18.70 15.39
C GLY A 121 -2.43 17.57 14.92
N LEU A 122 -2.08 16.86 13.85
CA LEU A 122 -2.83 15.70 13.39
C LEU A 122 -2.52 14.48 14.28
N PRO A 123 -3.53 13.69 14.70
CA PRO A 123 -3.30 12.57 15.60
C PRO A 123 -2.42 11.48 14.96
N THR A 124 -1.36 11.11 15.67
CA THR A 124 -0.54 9.92 15.41
C THR A 124 -0.03 9.38 16.75
N ALA A 125 0.51 8.16 16.76
CA ALA A 125 1.14 7.61 17.96
C ALA A 125 2.33 8.47 18.39
N LYS A 126 2.46 8.73 19.70
CA LYS A 126 3.71 9.28 20.24
C LYS A 126 4.85 8.35 19.90
N PHE A 127 5.99 8.92 19.53
CA PHE A 127 7.09 8.15 19.00
C PHE A 127 8.43 8.77 19.38
N VAL A 128 9.46 7.94 19.30
CA VAL A 128 10.85 8.35 19.19
C VAL A 128 11.46 7.64 17.99
N ASP A 129 12.37 8.34 17.32
CA ASP A 129 13.11 7.86 16.17
C ASP A 129 14.61 7.87 16.49
N GLY A 130 15.37 7.01 15.84
CA GLY A 130 16.82 6.94 16.02
C GLY A 130 17.49 6.02 15.02
N ALA A 131 18.73 5.67 15.31
CA ALA A 131 19.57 4.81 14.49
C ALA A 131 19.79 3.46 15.17
N LEU A 132 19.73 2.37 14.40
CA LEU A 132 20.11 1.02 14.85
C LEU A 132 21.60 0.96 15.18
N SER A 133 22.42 1.81 14.54
CA SER A 133 23.83 2.00 14.84
C SER A 133 24.10 2.73 16.18
N ASP A 134 23.10 3.38 16.77
CA ASP A 134 23.20 4.12 18.04
C ASP A 134 21.99 3.84 18.97
N LEU A 135 21.82 2.56 19.32
CA LEU A 135 20.78 2.14 20.26
C LEU A 135 20.84 2.82 21.63
N PRO A 136 22.01 3.11 22.24
CA PRO A 136 22.04 3.84 23.52
C PRO A 136 21.30 5.18 23.48
N ALA A 137 21.55 6.01 22.45
CA ALA A 137 20.87 7.30 22.31
C ALA A 137 19.36 7.15 22.05
N LEU A 138 18.94 6.10 21.35
CA LEU A 138 17.53 5.77 21.18
C LEU A 138 16.86 5.48 22.54
N TRP A 139 17.47 4.64 23.37
CA TRP A 139 16.87 4.19 24.63
C TRP A 139 16.74 5.28 25.68
N ASP A 140 17.64 6.26 25.70
CA ASP A 140 17.55 7.44 26.59
C ASP A 140 16.23 8.20 26.37
N ARG A 141 15.67 8.16 25.15
CA ARG A 141 14.42 8.83 24.79
C ARG A 141 13.19 7.95 24.94
N VAL A 142 13.31 6.62 24.83
CA VAL A 142 12.16 5.69 24.88
C VAL A 142 11.45 5.72 26.23
N GLY A 143 12.13 6.06 27.33
CA GLY A 143 11.52 6.14 28.66
C GLY A 143 10.32 7.10 28.77
N ALA A 144 10.13 8.01 27.81
CA ALA A 144 8.97 8.91 27.74
C ALA A 144 7.70 8.26 27.15
N LEU A 145 7.81 7.07 26.55
CA LEU A 145 6.69 6.36 25.91
C LEU A 145 5.98 5.42 26.89
N ARG A 146 4.68 5.21 26.65
CA ARG A 146 3.88 4.21 27.37
C ARG A 146 3.94 2.86 26.66
N PHE A 147 4.17 1.81 27.43
CA PHE A 147 4.12 0.44 26.94
C PHE A 147 2.67 -0.10 26.94
N PRO A 148 2.33 -1.03 26.03
CA PRO A 148 3.21 -1.63 25.02
C PRO A 148 3.60 -0.64 23.92
N VAL A 149 4.76 -0.86 23.29
CA VAL A 149 5.26 -0.07 22.16
C VAL A 149 5.35 -0.94 20.90
N VAL A 150 5.48 -0.31 19.74
CA VAL A 150 5.83 -0.96 18.48
C VAL A 150 7.22 -0.48 18.07
N VAL A 151 8.13 -1.41 17.86
CA VAL A 151 9.44 -1.14 17.27
C VAL A 151 9.38 -1.55 15.80
N LYS A 152 9.73 -0.62 14.90
CA LYS A 152 9.70 -0.86 13.45
C LYS A 152 10.75 -0.04 12.69
N PRO A 153 11.27 -0.55 11.57
CA PRO A 153 12.07 0.24 10.63
C PRO A 153 11.31 1.49 10.16
N SER A 154 12.02 2.60 10.01
CA SER A 154 11.42 3.85 9.52
C SER A 154 11.01 3.74 8.04
N GLU A 155 11.84 3.06 7.24
CA GLU A 155 11.54 2.70 5.85
C GLU A 155 11.38 1.18 5.74
N GLY A 156 10.49 0.74 4.86
CA GLY A 156 10.25 -0.69 4.67
C GLY A 156 8.89 -0.98 4.04
N SER A 157 8.57 -2.27 3.93
CA SER A 157 7.31 -2.71 3.33
C SER A 157 6.79 -3.96 4.02
N ALA A 158 5.48 -4.21 3.85
CA ALA A 158 4.84 -5.47 4.21
C ALA A 158 4.98 -5.90 5.69
N SER A 159 5.08 -4.94 6.61
CA SER A 159 5.28 -5.16 8.05
C SER A 159 6.56 -5.92 8.42
N HIS A 160 7.56 -5.95 7.54
CA HIS A 160 8.87 -6.53 7.86
C HIS A 160 9.53 -5.75 8.99
N GLY A 161 10.06 -6.46 9.98
CA GLY A 161 10.74 -5.87 11.15
C GLY A 161 9.82 -5.17 12.15
N VAL A 162 8.49 -5.24 11.99
CA VAL A 162 7.53 -4.62 12.92
C VAL A 162 7.20 -5.57 14.07
N LYS A 163 7.40 -5.14 15.32
CA LYS A 163 7.06 -5.95 16.51
C LYS A 163 6.42 -5.11 17.61
N ARG A 164 5.34 -5.64 18.19
CA ARG A 164 4.76 -5.15 19.45
C ARG A 164 5.61 -5.68 20.60
N CYS A 165 6.03 -4.80 21.48
CA CYS A 165 6.87 -5.09 22.64
C CYS A 165 6.12 -4.69 23.91
N ALA A 166 5.92 -5.65 24.80
CA ALA A 166 5.18 -5.47 26.05
C ALA A 166 5.96 -4.62 27.06
N ASP A 167 7.28 -4.66 27.01
CA ASP A 167 8.17 -3.92 27.92
C ASP A 167 9.47 -3.47 27.23
N ALA A 168 10.26 -2.68 27.96
CA ALA A 168 11.52 -2.12 27.46
C ALA A 168 12.56 -3.19 27.11
N GLY A 169 12.56 -4.33 27.81
CA GLY A 169 13.47 -5.44 27.53
C GLY A 169 13.15 -6.11 26.19
N GLU A 170 11.86 -6.32 25.90
CA GLU A 170 11.42 -6.82 24.59
C GLU A 170 11.73 -5.85 23.46
N ALA A 171 11.49 -4.55 23.67
CA ALA A 171 11.79 -3.52 22.69
C ALA A 171 13.29 -3.48 22.36
N ARG A 172 14.14 -3.54 23.39
CA ARG A 172 15.59 -3.58 23.26
C ARG A 172 16.08 -4.78 22.48
N ARG A 173 15.67 -5.99 22.87
CA ARG A 173 16.05 -7.22 22.17
C ARG A 173 15.64 -7.20 20.69
N HIS A 174 14.48 -6.60 20.38
CA HIS A 174 14.03 -6.49 18.99
C HIS A 174 14.86 -5.50 18.18
N ALA A 175 15.18 -4.33 18.74
CA ALA A 175 16.04 -3.37 18.04
C ALA A 175 17.47 -3.91 17.84
N GLU A 176 18.02 -4.64 18.82
CA GLU A 176 19.29 -5.35 18.71
C GLU A 176 19.24 -6.38 17.56
N ALA A 177 18.16 -7.16 17.47
CA ALA A 177 17.98 -8.12 16.37
C ALA A 177 17.88 -7.44 14.98
N LEU A 178 17.23 -6.26 14.90
CA LEU A 178 17.22 -5.46 13.67
C LEU A 178 18.61 -4.91 13.34
N ALA A 179 19.38 -4.45 14.33
CA ALA A 179 20.74 -3.99 14.14
C ALA A 179 21.66 -5.11 13.65
N ASP A 180 21.54 -6.32 14.21
CA ASP A 180 22.26 -7.51 13.76
C ASP A 180 21.88 -7.88 12.31
N GLU A 181 20.60 -7.77 11.94
CA GLU A 181 20.12 -8.00 10.58
C GLU A 181 20.72 -7.01 9.58
N LEU A 182 20.77 -5.73 9.97
CA LEU A 182 21.38 -4.64 9.19
C LEU A 182 22.88 -4.89 8.99
N GLN A 183 23.62 -5.20 10.06
CA GLN A 183 25.07 -5.46 10.01
C GLN A 183 25.41 -6.70 9.19
N ALA A 184 24.60 -7.75 9.32
CA ALA A 184 24.76 -8.96 8.51
C ALA A 184 24.41 -8.74 7.03
N ASN A 185 24.04 -7.51 6.64
CA ASN A 185 23.64 -7.10 5.30
C ASN A 185 22.69 -8.12 4.66
N ARG A 186 21.70 -8.57 5.44
CA ARG A 186 20.83 -9.71 5.09
C ARG A 186 19.86 -9.46 3.94
N ARG A 187 20.18 -8.52 3.04
CA ARG A 187 19.45 -8.26 1.79
C ARG A 187 17.97 -7.92 2.03
N THR A 188 17.65 -7.32 3.18
CA THR A 188 16.25 -7.12 3.63
C THR A 188 15.69 -5.74 3.31
N GLY A 189 16.48 -4.84 2.72
CA GLY A 189 16.06 -3.45 2.48
C GLY A 189 15.88 -2.63 3.76
N LEU A 190 16.44 -3.13 4.86
CA LEU A 190 16.46 -2.46 6.15
C LEU A 190 17.41 -1.26 6.09
N THR A 191 16.94 -0.11 6.57
CA THR A 191 17.75 1.10 6.77
C THR A 191 18.21 1.20 8.21
N ASP A 192 19.24 2.01 8.48
CA ASP A 192 19.68 2.30 9.84
C ASP A 192 18.63 3.04 10.68
N SER A 193 17.65 3.69 10.04
CA SER A 193 16.59 4.42 10.75
C SER A 193 15.51 3.49 11.31
N VAL A 194 15.23 3.63 12.61
CA VAL A 194 14.23 2.89 13.38
C VAL A 194 13.32 3.84 14.15
N ILE A 195 12.07 3.42 14.38
CA ILE A 195 11.14 4.13 15.26
C ILE A 195 10.59 3.21 16.35
N VAL A 196 10.35 3.78 17.52
CA VAL A 196 9.61 3.19 18.63
C VAL A 196 8.40 4.08 18.89
N GLU A 197 7.20 3.53 18.78
CA GLU A 197 5.94 4.26 18.96
C GLU A 197 5.06 3.60 20.01
N GLU A 198 4.22 4.38 20.70
CA GLU A 198 3.18 3.82 21.57
C GLU A 198 2.25 2.93 20.74
N PHE A 199 1.94 1.74 21.25
CA PHE A 199 0.98 0.85 20.59
C PHE A 199 -0.41 1.47 20.67
N LEU A 200 -1.04 1.66 19.51
CA LEU A 200 -2.41 2.14 19.41
C LEU A 200 -3.37 0.96 19.36
N GLU A 201 -4.34 0.97 20.27
CA GLU A 201 -5.49 0.07 20.24
C GLU A 201 -6.62 0.71 19.43
N GLY A 202 -7.28 -0.08 18.58
CA GLY A 202 -8.41 0.38 17.79
C GLY A 202 -8.65 -0.46 16.54
N ALA A 203 -9.62 -0.02 15.76
CA ALA A 203 -9.94 -0.60 14.46
C ALA A 203 -9.00 -0.03 13.39
N GLU A 204 -8.37 -0.88 12.60
CA GLU A 204 -7.48 -0.48 11.50
C GLU A 204 -8.22 -0.33 10.18
N TYR A 205 -7.94 0.75 9.48
CA TYR A 205 -8.53 1.07 8.19
C TYR A 205 -7.43 1.43 7.20
N CYS A 206 -7.65 1.05 5.95
CA CYS A 206 -6.94 1.62 4.81
C CYS A 206 -7.86 2.65 4.16
N VAL A 207 -7.28 3.76 3.71
CA VAL A 207 -7.99 4.85 3.06
C VAL A 207 -7.23 5.21 1.79
N GLU A 208 -7.93 5.16 0.67
CA GLU A 208 -7.37 5.44 -0.64
C GLU A 208 -7.77 6.84 -1.11
N TYR A 209 -6.79 7.52 -1.69
CA TYR A 209 -6.94 8.83 -2.30
C TYR A 209 -6.38 8.81 -3.71
N PHE A 210 -6.93 9.65 -4.57
CA PHE A 210 -6.42 9.91 -5.91
C PHE A 210 -6.43 11.43 -6.16
N ASP A 211 -5.27 11.98 -6.51
CA ASP A 211 -5.09 13.45 -6.66
C ASP A 211 -5.55 14.24 -5.42
N GLY A 212 -5.25 13.71 -4.23
CA GLY A 212 -5.65 14.31 -2.94
C GLY A 212 -7.13 14.14 -2.58
N ARG A 213 -7.95 13.52 -3.44
CA ARG A 213 -9.38 13.30 -3.21
C ARG A 213 -9.64 11.88 -2.73
N TYR A 214 -10.53 11.72 -1.76
CA TYR A 214 -10.93 10.42 -1.24
C TYR A 214 -11.62 9.56 -2.31
N VAL A 215 -11.25 8.28 -2.39
CA VAL A 215 -11.84 7.33 -3.35
C VAL A 215 -12.33 6.02 -2.72
N GLY A 216 -11.99 5.76 -1.45
CA GLY A 216 -12.57 4.64 -0.72
C GLY A 216 -11.85 4.33 0.58
N ALA A 217 -12.55 3.65 1.50
CA ALA A 217 -11.98 3.12 2.74
C ALA A 217 -12.33 1.63 2.90
N MET A 218 -11.53 0.91 3.67
CA MET A 218 -11.80 -0.48 4.00
C MET A 218 -11.28 -0.83 5.38
N ARG A 219 -12.00 -1.70 6.06
CA ARG A 219 -11.56 -2.27 7.33
C ARG A 219 -10.49 -3.32 7.09
N LYS A 220 -9.35 -3.21 7.77
CA LYS A 220 -8.25 -4.19 7.74
C LYS A 220 -8.48 -5.28 8.80
N LEU A 221 -8.63 -6.53 8.37
CA LEU A 221 -8.86 -7.67 9.25
C LEU A 221 -7.52 -8.31 9.63
N LYS A 222 -7.34 -8.65 10.92
CA LYS A 222 -6.11 -9.24 11.45
C LYS A 222 -6.30 -10.61 12.07
N ARG A 223 -5.21 -11.37 12.14
CA ARG A 223 -5.12 -12.58 12.96
C ARG A 223 -5.29 -12.21 14.43
N ARG A 224 -6.03 -13.01 15.20
CA ARG A 224 -6.00 -12.91 16.66
C ARG A 224 -4.60 -13.30 17.16
N GLY A 225 -4.00 -12.51 18.05
CA GLY A 225 -2.68 -12.77 18.63
C GLY A 225 -1.76 -11.55 18.58
N GLU A 226 -0.47 -11.78 18.86
CA GLU A 226 0.55 -10.72 19.00
C GLU A 226 1.15 -10.22 17.67
N GLY A 227 0.93 -10.96 16.57
CA GLY A 227 1.46 -10.62 15.26
C GLY A 227 0.56 -9.67 14.46
N PHE A 228 1.17 -8.81 13.63
CA PHE A 228 0.46 -7.91 12.71
C PHE A 228 0.01 -8.60 11.40
N LEU A 229 -0.30 -9.89 11.46
CA LEU A 229 -0.67 -10.68 10.28
C LEU A 229 -2.07 -10.28 9.77
N GLU A 230 -2.10 -9.77 8.55
CA GLU A 230 -3.33 -9.41 7.84
C GLU A 230 -4.08 -10.67 7.40
N ARG A 231 -5.36 -10.75 7.79
CA ARG A 231 -6.30 -11.80 7.37
C ARG A 231 -7.27 -11.37 6.30
N GLY A 232 -7.40 -10.08 6.01
CA GLY A 232 -8.33 -9.66 4.98
C GLY A 232 -8.61 -8.18 4.99
N TYR A 233 -9.52 -7.81 4.10
CA TYR A 233 -10.01 -6.45 3.94
C TYR A 233 -11.49 -6.53 3.60
N THR A 234 -12.31 -5.60 4.11
CA THR A 234 -13.73 -5.51 3.75
C THR A 234 -14.14 -4.07 3.51
N SER A 235 -15.02 -3.86 2.53
CA SER A 235 -15.68 -2.58 2.30
C SER A 235 -16.67 -2.24 3.41
N GLU A 236 -17.10 -3.19 4.23
CA GLU A 236 -17.96 -2.92 5.39
C GLU A 236 -17.18 -2.17 6.48
N LEU A 237 -17.57 -0.93 6.71
CA LEU A 237 -16.96 -0.07 7.72
C LEU A 237 -17.76 -0.17 9.01
N ASP A 238 -17.10 -0.51 10.12
CA ASP A 238 -17.63 -0.40 11.48
C ASP A 238 -17.46 1.03 12.04
N LEU A 239 -17.85 2.03 11.22
CA LEU A 239 -17.81 3.46 11.54
C LEU A 239 -19.17 4.10 11.28
N ASP A 240 -19.57 5.05 12.14
CA ASP A 240 -20.63 5.99 11.79
C ASP A 240 -20.14 7.07 10.83
N ASP A 241 -21.06 7.82 10.24
CA ASP A 241 -20.77 8.90 9.30
C ASP A 241 -19.81 9.96 9.87
N THR A 242 -19.87 10.22 11.18
CA THR A 242 -19.02 11.23 11.82
C THR A 242 -17.58 10.74 11.90
N ALA A 243 -17.38 9.50 12.33
CA ALA A 243 -16.07 8.87 12.40
C ALA A 243 -15.46 8.68 11.00
N LEU A 244 -16.28 8.31 10.02
CA LEU A 244 -15.84 8.20 8.63
C LEU A 244 -15.40 9.55 8.05
N ARG A 245 -16.18 10.62 8.26
CA ARG A 245 -15.76 11.99 7.85
C ARG A 245 -14.44 12.38 8.49
N ARG A 246 -14.28 12.18 9.80
CA ARG A 246 -13.02 12.47 10.49
C ARG A 246 -11.85 11.69 9.89
N LEU A 247 -12.05 10.41 9.56
CA LEU A 247 -11.04 9.57 8.93
C LEU A 247 -10.64 10.10 7.55
N ILE A 248 -11.61 10.51 6.74
CA ILE A 248 -11.40 11.11 5.42
C ILE A 248 -10.66 12.45 5.56
N ASP A 249 -11.10 13.32 6.47
CA ASP A 249 -10.52 14.65 6.67
C ASP A 249 -9.07 14.58 7.18
N ALA A 250 -8.80 13.66 8.11
CA ALA A 250 -7.45 13.43 8.64
C ALA A 250 -6.49 12.97 7.55
N GLY A 251 -6.94 12.08 6.66
CA GLY A 251 -6.10 11.61 5.55
C GLY A 251 -5.92 12.65 4.45
N ALA A 252 -6.97 13.38 4.05
CA ALA A 252 -6.87 14.49 3.11
C ALA A 252 -5.89 15.56 3.60
N SER A 253 -6.00 15.97 4.88
CA SER A 253 -5.08 16.92 5.52
C SER A 253 -3.64 16.40 5.52
N THR A 254 -3.44 15.11 5.82
CA THR A 254 -2.11 14.49 5.78
C THR A 254 -1.49 14.55 4.38
N ILE A 255 -2.28 14.27 3.35
CA ILE A 255 -1.83 14.26 1.94
C ILE A 255 -1.47 15.66 1.46
N GLU A 256 -2.30 16.64 1.81
CA GLU A 256 -2.05 18.05 1.51
C GLU A 256 -0.73 18.52 2.16
N LEU A 257 -0.56 18.28 3.46
CA LEU A 257 0.66 18.62 4.19
C LEU A 257 1.92 17.93 3.64
N ALA A 258 1.77 16.69 3.16
CA ALA A 258 2.86 15.93 2.56
C ALA A 258 3.22 16.41 1.15
N GLY A 259 2.34 17.17 0.49
CA GLY A 259 2.49 17.61 -0.90
C GLY A 259 2.25 16.49 -1.91
N LEU A 260 1.40 15.51 -1.58
CA LEU A 260 1.16 14.31 -2.41
C LEU A 260 -0.15 14.42 -3.23
N SER A 261 -0.27 15.48 -4.03
CA SER A 261 -1.48 15.79 -4.79
C SER A 261 -1.54 15.16 -6.19
N TRP A 262 -0.62 14.25 -6.54
CA TRP A 262 -0.57 13.60 -7.84
C TRP A 262 -0.71 12.08 -7.70
N GLY A 263 -1.74 11.53 -8.33
CA GLY A 263 -1.99 10.10 -8.44
C GLY A 263 -2.47 9.45 -7.14
N PRO A 264 -2.32 8.13 -7.02
CA PRO A 264 -2.83 7.37 -5.90
C PRO A 264 -1.97 7.51 -4.65
N VAL A 265 -2.62 7.67 -3.50
CA VAL A 265 -2.00 7.62 -2.18
C VAL A 265 -2.80 6.68 -1.27
N HIS A 266 -2.09 5.75 -0.66
CA HIS A 266 -2.63 4.77 0.28
C HIS A 266 -2.25 5.17 1.71
N LEU A 267 -3.24 5.22 2.59
CA LEU A 267 -3.05 5.62 3.98
C LEU A 267 -3.57 4.54 4.93
N ASP A 268 -2.73 4.13 5.88
CA ASP A 268 -3.11 3.23 6.98
C ASP A 268 -3.41 4.07 8.23
N CYS A 269 -4.54 3.78 8.88
CA CYS A 269 -5.02 4.51 10.06
C CYS A 269 -5.57 3.54 11.12
N ILE A 270 -5.44 3.91 12.39
CA ILE A 270 -6.17 3.29 13.51
C ILE A 270 -7.24 4.27 13.97
N VAL A 271 -8.48 3.81 14.11
CA VAL A 271 -9.57 4.57 14.73
C VAL A 271 -9.84 4.02 16.12
N ARG A 272 -9.78 4.91 17.11
CA ARG A 272 -10.12 4.64 18.52
C ARG A 272 -11.14 5.66 18.97
N ASP A 273 -12.29 5.19 19.44
CA ASP A 273 -13.39 6.04 19.92
C ASP A 273 -13.81 7.13 18.90
N GLY A 274 -13.85 6.76 17.61
CA GLY A 274 -14.19 7.68 16.52
C GLY A 274 -13.12 8.74 16.21
N VAL A 275 -11.90 8.59 16.73
CA VAL A 275 -10.75 9.45 16.44
C VAL A 275 -9.73 8.69 15.58
N PRO A 276 -9.42 9.16 14.36
CA PRO A 276 -8.41 8.57 13.50
C PRO A 276 -6.99 8.98 13.93
N TYR A 277 -6.08 8.01 13.97
CA TYR A 277 -4.65 8.17 14.18
C TYR A 277 -3.92 7.62 12.96
N VAL A 278 -3.26 8.51 12.22
CA VAL A 278 -2.53 8.12 11.01
C VAL A 278 -1.30 7.31 11.40
N ILE A 279 -1.16 6.13 10.78
CA ILE A 279 -0.08 5.17 11.03
C ILE A 279 1.00 5.28 9.96
N GLU A 280 0.58 5.29 8.69
CA GLU A 280 1.50 5.29 7.56
C GLU A 280 0.87 5.90 6.32
N LEU A 281 1.67 6.68 5.59
CA LEU A 281 1.34 7.24 4.29
C LEU A 281 2.20 6.60 3.21
N ASN A 282 1.60 6.15 2.11
CA ASN A 282 2.30 5.46 1.04
C ASN A 282 1.96 6.14 -0.30
N PRO A 283 2.90 6.90 -0.91
CA PRO A 283 2.66 7.72 -2.10
C PRO A 283 2.67 6.89 -3.40
N ARG A 284 1.89 5.81 -3.41
CA ARG A 284 1.78 4.85 -4.51
C ARG A 284 0.49 4.06 -4.37
N ILE A 285 0.12 3.37 -5.45
CA ILE A 285 -1.06 2.50 -5.48
C ILE A 285 -1.00 1.38 -4.42
N ALA A 286 -2.08 1.16 -3.67
CA ALA A 286 -2.13 0.12 -2.64
C ALA A 286 -1.82 -1.28 -3.17
N GLY A 287 -1.15 -2.09 -2.35
CA GLY A 287 -0.93 -3.50 -2.62
C GLY A 287 -2.17 -4.36 -2.34
N SER A 288 -1.98 -5.69 -2.37
CA SER A 288 -3.04 -6.66 -2.06
C SER A 288 -4.28 -6.49 -2.96
N PHE A 289 -5.48 -6.65 -2.41
CA PHE A 289 -6.80 -6.49 -3.05
C PHE A 289 -7.45 -5.14 -2.75
N ILE A 290 -6.71 -4.18 -2.19
CA ILE A 290 -7.27 -2.89 -1.77
C ILE A 290 -7.86 -2.14 -2.97
N CYS A 291 -7.12 -2.09 -4.08
CA CYS A 291 -7.61 -1.48 -5.32
C CYS A 291 -8.81 -2.23 -5.91
N ASP A 292 -8.86 -3.56 -5.79
CA ASP A 292 -10.03 -4.34 -6.20
C ASP A 292 -11.25 -3.99 -5.35
N ILE A 293 -11.09 -3.82 -4.03
CA ILE A 293 -12.17 -3.39 -3.13
C ILE A 293 -12.63 -1.96 -3.45
N VAL A 294 -11.73 -1.03 -3.78
CA VAL A 294 -12.16 0.30 -4.24
C VAL A 294 -12.95 0.20 -5.55
N ARG A 295 -12.45 -0.55 -6.53
CA ARG A 295 -13.17 -0.74 -7.80
C ARG A 295 -14.55 -1.35 -7.58
N ASP A 296 -14.62 -2.43 -6.81
CA ASP A 296 -15.82 -3.26 -6.71
C ASP A 296 -16.79 -2.78 -5.63
N GLY A 297 -16.32 -2.07 -4.60
CA GLY A 297 -17.13 -1.51 -3.53
C GLY A 297 -17.50 -0.04 -3.74
N TYR A 298 -16.60 0.78 -4.29
CA TYR A 298 -16.78 2.23 -4.47
C TYR A 298 -17.01 2.61 -5.94
N GLY A 299 -16.68 1.74 -6.89
CA GLY A 299 -16.87 2.02 -8.32
C GLY A 299 -15.73 2.83 -8.95
N PHE A 300 -14.60 2.99 -8.26
CA PHE A 300 -13.44 3.72 -8.78
C PHE A 300 -12.25 2.78 -9.02
N ASP A 301 -11.82 2.64 -10.29
CA ASP A 301 -10.67 1.82 -10.64
C ASP A 301 -9.37 2.64 -10.60
N ILE A 302 -8.67 2.57 -9.46
CA ILE A 302 -7.41 3.28 -9.23
C ILE A 302 -6.33 2.89 -10.25
N VAL A 303 -6.26 1.63 -10.67
CA VAL A 303 -5.25 1.14 -11.62
C VAL A 303 -5.48 1.78 -12.99
N THR A 304 -6.72 1.72 -13.47
CA THR A 304 -7.16 2.34 -14.73
C THR A 304 -6.93 3.85 -14.67
N ALA A 305 -7.34 4.52 -13.59
CA ALA A 305 -7.14 5.95 -13.40
C ALA A 305 -5.66 6.36 -13.40
N LEU A 306 -4.78 5.59 -12.74
CA LEU A 306 -3.34 5.83 -12.77
C LEU A 306 -2.77 5.72 -14.20
N LEU A 307 -3.18 4.70 -14.96
CA LEU A 307 -2.74 4.54 -16.35
C LEU A 307 -3.27 5.64 -17.26
N ASP A 308 -4.51 6.09 -17.04
CA ASP A 308 -5.09 7.24 -17.76
C ASP A 308 -4.29 8.51 -17.48
N LYS A 309 -4.03 8.81 -16.20
CA LYS A 309 -3.24 9.96 -15.80
C LYS A 309 -1.82 9.92 -16.36
N LEU A 310 -1.13 8.78 -16.24
CA LEU A 310 0.20 8.58 -16.82
C LEU A 310 0.17 8.83 -18.33
N THR A 311 -0.82 8.30 -19.05
CA THR A 311 -0.90 8.46 -20.51
C THR A 311 -1.50 9.79 -20.98
N GLY A 312 -1.78 10.72 -20.07
CA GLY A 312 -2.28 12.06 -20.38
C GLY A 312 -3.79 12.13 -20.64
N ARG A 313 -4.55 11.09 -20.30
CA ARG A 313 -6.01 11.11 -20.32
C ARG A 313 -6.53 11.73 -19.02
N GLY A 314 -7.63 12.46 -19.11
CA GLY A 314 -8.31 13.02 -17.94
C GLY A 314 -8.85 11.90 -17.04
N VAL A 315 -8.82 12.15 -15.73
CA VAL A 315 -9.42 11.27 -14.72
C VAL A 315 -10.52 12.06 -14.03
N ASP A 316 -11.73 11.53 -14.05
CA ASP A 316 -12.82 12.04 -13.22
C ASP A 316 -12.81 11.28 -11.90
N VAL A 317 -12.47 11.98 -10.82
CA VAL A 317 -12.53 11.42 -9.47
C VAL A 317 -13.94 11.68 -8.92
N PRO A 318 -14.73 10.63 -8.69
CA PRO A 318 -16.11 10.78 -8.25
C PRO A 318 -16.18 11.33 -6.82
N ASP A 319 -17.28 11.99 -6.48
CA ASP A 319 -17.61 12.34 -5.10
C ASP A 319 -18.32 11.15 -4.45
N ILE A 320 -17.59 10.37 -3.66
CA ILE A 320 -18.08 9.16 -2.99
C ILE A 320 -17.85 9.30 -1.49
N PHE A 321 -18.89 9.04 -0.71
CA PHE A 321 -18.78 9.07 0.75
C PHE A 321 -18.63 7.67 1.37
N ALA A 322 -19.44 6.71 0.91
CA ALA A 322 -19.55 5.37 1.48
C ALA A 322 -19.54 4.31 0.37
N PRO A 323 -19.19 3.04 0.69
CA PRO A 323 -19.22 1.94 -0.28
C PRO A 323 -20.65 1.74 -0.80
N ARG A 324 -20.79 1.52 -2.11
CA ARG A 324 -22.07 1.26 -2.79
C ARG A 324 -22.35 -0.24 -2.98
N SER A 325 -21.32 -1.07 -2.82
CA SER A 325 -21.42 -2.52 -2.95
C SER A 325 -20.48 -3.21 -1.96
N TYR A 326 -20.77 -4.49 -1.70
CA TYR A 326 -19.96 -5.32 -0.83
C TYR A 326 -18.76 -5.88 -1.61
N ALA A 327 -17.56 -5.72 -1.05
CA ALA A 327 -16.34 -6.34 -1.53
C ALA A 327 -15.45 -6.73 -0.34
N HIS A 328 -14.93 -7.95 -0.37
CA HIS A 328 -14.20 -8.54 0.74
C HIS A 328 -13.15 -9.52 0.25
N VAL A 329 -11.97 -9.48 0.87
CA VAL A 329 -10.98 -10.56 0.75
C VAL A 329 -10.72 -11.17 2.11
N GLU A 330 -10.66 -12.49 2.13
CA GLU A 330 -10.11 -13.26 3.24
C GLU A 330 -8.89 -14.05 2.78
N PHE A 331 -7.86 -14.07 3.62
CA PHE A 331 -6.65 -14.84 3.41
C PHE A 331 -6.66 -16.06 4.31
N LEU A 332 -6.49 -17.22 3.69
CA LEU A 332 -6.28 -18.46 4.42
C LEU A 332 -4.80 -18.52 4.83
N LEU A 333 -4.58 -18.69 6.12
CA LEU A 333 -3.26 -18.78 6.73
C LEU A 333 -2.81 -20.23 6.89
N ALA A 334 -1.50 -20.44 7.00
CA ALA A 334 -0.89 -21.74 7.26
C ALA A 334 -1.30 -22.33 8.61
N SER A 335 -1.67 -21.48 9.57
CA SER A 335 -2.11 -21.90 10.91
C SER A 335 -3.62 -22.17 11.02
N ASP A 336 -4.40 -21.98 9.96
CA ASP A 336 -5.84 -22.24 10.00
C ASP A 336 -6.16 -23.75 10.04
N PRO A 337 -7.18 -24.19 10.79
CA PRO A 337 -7.40 -25.59 11.15
C PRO A 337 -7.88 -26.51 10.01
N LEU A 338 -7.93 -26.04 8.76
CA LEU A 338 -8.61 -26.75 7.66
C LEU A 338 -7.64 -27.46 6.69
N PRO A 339 -7.91 -28.72 6.30
CA PRO A 339 -6.97 -29.61 5.61
C PRO A 339 -6.93 -29.50 4.07
N TRP A 340 -7.62 -28.53 3.48
CA TRP A 340 -7.76 -28.40 2.02
C TRP A 340 -7.13 -27.10 1.51
N ASP A 341 -6.52 -27.18 0.33
CA ASP A 341 -5.80 -26.10 -0.33
C ASP A 341 -6.29 -25.97 -1.78
N PHE A 342 -6.08 -24.81 -2.40
CA PHE A 342 -6.43 -24.63 -3.80
C PHE A 342 -5.26 -25.02 -4.70
N SER A 343 -5.47 -26.00 -5.58
CA SER A 343 -4.47 -26.40 -6.58
C SER A 343 -4.35 -25.40 -7.73
N SER A 344 -5.42 -24.67 -8.05
CA SER A 344 -5.48 -23.67 -9.10
C SER A 344 -6.40 -22.50 -8.72
N PRO A 345 -6.24 -21.32 -9.33
CA PRO A 345 -7.24 -20.27 -9.27
C PRO A 345 -8.58 -20.72 -9.88
N GLY A 346 -9.67 -20.09 -9.45
CA GLY A 346 -11.01 -20.33 -9.99
C GLY A 346 -11.99 -19.21 -9.69
N GLU A 347 -13.16 -19.29 -10.30
CA GLU A 347 -14.27 -18.35 -10.09
C GLU A 347 -15.60 -19.07 -9.90
N LEU A 348 -16.46 -18.54 -9.04
CA LEU A 348 -17.87 -18.89 -8.91
C LEU A 348 -18.69 -17.62 -9.07
N ARG A 349 -19.72 -17.65 -9.92
CA ARG A 349 -20.57 -16.48 -10.14
C ARG A 349 -22.04 -16.87 -10.30
N ASN A 350 -22.91 -16.02 -9.78
CA ASN A 350 -24.33 -16.00 -10.09
C ASN A 350 -24.77 -14.55 -10.39
N ALA A 351 -26.07 -14.27 -10.37
CA ALA A 351 -26.60 -12.95 -10.67
C ALA A 351 -26.20 -11.86 -9.63
N ASP A 352 -25.91 -12.26 -8.39
CA ASP A 352 -25.70 -11.33 -7.28
C ASP A 352 -24.24 -11.29 -6.82
N LEU A 353 -23.52 -12.40 -6.94
CA LEU A 353 -22.24 -12.63 -6.31
C LEU A 353 -21.20 -13.10 -7.32
N HIS A 354 -19.98 -12.61 -7.16
CA HIS A 354 -18.79 -13.12 -7.82
C HIS A 354 -17.72 -13.43 -6.77
N ILE A 355 -17.28 -14.68 -6.75
CA ILE A 355 -16.21 -15.17 -5.90
C ILE A 355 -15.04 -15.57 -6.77
N THR A 356 -13.87 -15.01 -6.50
CA THR A 356 -12.60 -15.50 -7.06
C THR A 356 -11.75 -16.06 -5.94
N TYR A 357 -11.05 -17.15 -6.20
CA TYR A 357 -10.25 -17.82 -5.18
C TYR A 357 -9.01 -18.45 -5.82
N GLY A 358 -8.03 -18.78 -5.00
CA GLY A 358 -6.87 -19.51 -5.48
C GLY A 358 -5.71 -19.56 -4.50
N PRO A 359 -4.63 -20.28 -4.88
CA PRO A 359 -3.40 -20.31 -4.10
C PRO A 359 -2.75 -18.93 -4.09
N GLN A 360 -2.22 -18.55 -2.93
CA GLN A 360 -1.39 -17.36 -2.76
C GLN A 360 -0.39 -17.63 -1.63
N ARG A 361 0.67 -18.37 -1.98
CA ARG A 361 1.70 -18.78 -1.03
C ARG A 361 2.69 -17.64 -0.80
N LEU A 362 2.62 -17.02 0.37
CA LEU A 362 3.53 -15.97 0.81
C LEU A 362 4.11 -16.37 2.16
N VAL A 363 5.33 -16.90 2.18
CA VAL A 363 5.99 -17.46 3.37
C VAL A 363 6.02 -16.45 4.52
N HIS A 364 6.47 -15.22 4.26
CA HIS A 364 6.55 -14.15 5.27
C HIS A 364 5.20 -13.64 5.79
N ARG A 365 4.10 -13.95 5.08
CA ARG A 365 2.74 -13.59 5.48
C ARG A 365 1.96 -14.79 6.01
N GLU A 366 2.61 -15.95 6.11
CA GLU A 366 1.99 -17.23 6.45
C GLU A 366 0.74 -17.52 5.61
N ARG A 367 0.66 -16.96 4.40
CA ARG A 367 -0.53 -17.07 3.55
C ARG A 367 -0.39 -18.27 2.65
N ARG A 368 -1.47 -19.05 2.50
CA ARG A 368 -1.54 -20.17 1.55
C ARG A 368 -2.51 -19.90 0.41
N ALA A 369 -3.58 -19.17 0.66
CA ALA A 369 -4.64 -18.93 -0.31
C ALA A 369 -5.41 -17.65 0.00
N TYR A 370 -6.28 -17.27 -0.93
CA TYR A 370 -7.25 -16.19 -0.75
C TYR A 370 -8.62 -16.61 -1.28
N ILE A 371 -9.65 -15.96 -0.74
CA ILE A 371 -11.00 -15.92 -1.27
C ILE A 371 -11.40 -14.45 -1.35
N TYR A 372 -11.79 -14.01 -2.53
CA TYR A 372 -12.28 -12.67 -2.79
C TYR A 372 -13.75 -12.76 -3.19
N VAL A 373 -14.60 -11.99 -2.53
CA VAL A 373 -16.05 -11.98 -2.71
C VAL A 373 -16.47 -10.55 -3.02
N ARG A 374 -17.23 -10.36 -4.10
CA ARG A 374 -17.88 -9.09 -4.40
C ARG A 374 -19.33 -9.28 -4.80
N ARG A 375 -20.18 -8.32 -4.46
CA ARG A 375 -21.53 -8.23 -5.01
C ARG A 375 -21.48 -7.53 -6.36
N LEU A 376 -22.13 -8.13 -7.36
CA LEU A 376 -22.25 -7.53 -8.69
C LEU A 376 -23.24 -6.36 -8.63
N PHE A 377 -22.83 -5.20 -9.13
CA PHE A 377 -23.72 -4.04 -9.24
C PHE A 377 -24.93 -4.42 -10.10
N GLN A 378 -26.13 -4.31 -9.52
CA GLN A 378 -27.40 -4.44 -10.24
C GLN A 378 -28.03 -3.05 -10.40
N PRO A 379 -27.96 -2.43 -11.60
CA PRO A 379 -28.49 -1.07 -11.84
C PRO A 379 -29.98 -0.90 -11.51
N THR A 380 -30.74 -2.00 -11.45
CA THR A 380 -32.19 -2.01 -11.21
C THR A 380 -32.58 -1.89 -9.74
N ALA A 381 -31.67 -2.09 -8.79
CA ALA A 381 -31.97 -2.03 -7.35
C ALA A 381 -32.01 -0.59 -6.81
N GLU A 382 -31.16 0.31 -7.32
CA GLU A 382 -31.19 1.75 -6.94
C GLU A 382 -32.50 2.41 -7.38
N LYS A 383 -33.08 1.97 -8.50
CA LYS A 383 -34.36 2.48 -8.98
C LYS A 383 -35.52 2.12 -8.04
N ARG A 384 -35.54 0.90 -7.49
CA ARG A 384 -36.54 0.49 -6.50
C ARG A 384 -36.39 1.20 -5.16
N LEU A 385 -35.18 1.36 -4.66
CA LEU A 385 -34.95 2.08 -3.41
C LEU A 385 -35.28 3.58 -3.52
N HIS A 386 -35.07 4.19 -4.69
CA HIS A 386 -35.50 5.56 -4.94
C HIS A 386 -37.02 5.67 -5.09
N GLU A 387 -37.67 4.73 -5.78
CA GLU A 387 -39.13 4.70 -5.93
C GLU A 387 -39.85 4.39 -4.60
N GLU A 388 -39.28 3.55 -3.72
CA GLU A 388 -39.80 3.25 -2.38
C GLU A 388 -39.52 4.36 -1.34
N ALA A 389 -38.52 5.20 -1.56
CA ALA A 389 -38.25 6.36 -0.71
C ALA A 389 -39.06 7.62 -1.10
N VAL A 390 -39.63 7.63 -2.31
CA VAL A 390 -40.43 8.74 -2.87
C VAL A 390 -41.94 8.42 -2.88
N ALA A 391 -42.32 7.17 -2.61
CA ALA A 391 -43.69 6.72 -2.36
C ALA A 391 -44.02 6.74 -0.86
#